data_AF-A0A2X1JLR9-F1
#
_entry.id   AF-A0A2X1JLR9-F1
#
_cell.length_a   1.000
_cell.length_b   1.000
_cell.length_c   1.000
_cell.angle_alpha   90.00
_cell.angle_beta   90.00
_cell.angle_gamma   90.00
#
_symmetry.space_group_name_H-M   'P 1'
#
loop_
_entity.id
_entity.type
_entity.pdbx_description
1 polymer ?
#
loop_
_entity_poly.entity_id
_entity_poly.type
_entity_poly.pdbx_seq_one_letter_code
_entity_poly.pdbx_strand_id
1 'polypeptide(L)'
;MLVDRGCRLTIVPAQTSAEDVLKMNPDGIFLSNGPGDPAPCDYAITAIQKFLETDIPVFGICLGHQLLAAGERCEDCQNEIWSPRRQPSG
;
A
#
# COMPACT_ATOMS: atom_id res chain seq x y z
N MET A 1 14.54 -0.79 -12.48
CA MET A 1 15.06 -0.97 -11.11
C MET A 1 14.67 -2.28 -10.43
N LEU A 2 13.41 -2.73 -10.47
CA LEU A 2 12.99 -4.03 -9.92
C LEU A 2 13.30 -5.20 -10.86
N VAL A 3 12.99 -5.06 -12.15
CA VAL A 3 13.36 -6.05 -13.18
C VAL A 3 14.88 -6.23 -13.26
N ASP A 4 15.64 -5.13 -13.13
CA ASP A 4 17.12 -5.16 -13.14
C ASP A 4 17.72 -5.89 -11.93
N ARG A 5 16.93 -6.10 -10.86
CA ARG A 5 17.31 -6.89 -9.68
C ARG A 5 16.89 -8.36 -9.80
N GLY A 6 16.40 -8.78 -10.98
CA GLY A 6 15.93 -10.14 -11.24
C GLY A 6 14.51 -10.41 -10.76
N CYS A 7 13.74 -9.39 -10.35
CA CYS A 7 12.36 -9.59 -9.94
C CYS A 7 11.45 -9.79 -11.16
N ARG A 8 10.70 -10.90 -11.19
CA ARG A 8 9.57 -11.07 -12.10
C ARG A 8 8.37 -10.31 -11.56
N LEU A 9 7.89 -9.32 -12.31
CA LEU A 9 6.79 -8.46 -11.89
C LEU A 9 5.50 -8.88 -12.60
N THR A 10 4.43 -9.03 -11.82
CA THR A 10 3.06 -9.14 -12.33
C THR A 10 2.31 -7.89 -11.91
N ILE A 11 1.94 -7.05 -12.88
CA ILE A 11 1.19 -5.82 -12.62
C ILE A 11 -0.30 -6.17 -12.62
N VAL A 12 -0.98 -5.84 -11.53
CA VAL A 12 -2.42 -6.08 -11.36
C VAL A 12 -3.16 -4.75 -11.18
N PRO A 13 -4.44 -4.65 -11.58
CA PRO A 13 -5.27 -3.47 -11.32
C PRO A 13 -5.37 -3.15 -9.82
N ALA A 14 -5.58 -1.88 -9.46
CA ALA A 14 -5.68 -1.44 -8.07
C ALA A 14 -6.83 -2.12 -7.30
N GLN A 15 -7.90 -2.49 -7.99
CA GLN A 15 -9.08 -3.16 -7.40
C GLN A 15 -8.92 -4.68 -7.29
N THR A 16 -7.74 -5.23 -7.59
CA THR A 16 -7.49 -6.67 -7.47
C THR A 16 -7.59 -7.09 -6.00
N SER A 17 -8.36 -8.13 -5.73
CA SER A 17 -8.54 -8.65 -4.37
C SER A 17 -7.24 -9.22 -3.81
N ALA A 18 -7.08 -9.18 -2.49
CA ALA A 18 -5.91 -9.80 -1.85
C ALA A 18 -5.86 -11.31 -2.12
N GLU A 19 -7.01 -11.98 -2.15
CA GLU A 19 -7.12 -13.40 -2.43
C GLU A 19 -6.56 -13.76 -3.80
N ASP A 20 -6.88 -12.95 -4.83
CA ASP A 20 -6.41 -13.22 -6.18
C ASP A 20 -4.91 -12.93 -6.33
N VAL A 21 -4.38 -11.94 -5.62
CA VAL A 21 -2.94 -11.70 -5.54
C VAL A 21 -2.23 -12.84 -4.82
N LEU A 22 -2.74 -13.31 -3.68
CA LEU A 22 -2.14 -14.40 -2.91
C LEU A 22 -2.14 -15.73 -3.69
N LYS A 23 -3.17 -15.99 -4.51
CA LYS A 23 -3.22 -17.17 -5.41
C LYS A 23 -2.10 -17.16 -6.46
N MET A 24 -1.49 -16.01 -6.75
CA MET A 24 -0.35 -15.94 -7.67
C MET A 24 0.97 -16.41 -7.02
N ASN A 25 0.94 -16.79 -5.73
CA ASN A 25 2.11 -17.12 -4.91
C ASN A 25 3.25 -16.10 -5.07
N PRO A 26 3.01 -14.81 -4.73
CA PRO A 26 4.03 -13.79 -4.85
C PRO A 26 5.10 -13.97 -3.75
N ASP A 27 6.37 -13.77 -4.12
CA ASP A 27 7.49 -13.71 -3.17
C ASP A 27 7.50 -12.38 -2.37
N GLY A 28 6.79 -11.38 -2.86
CA GLY A 28 6.69 -10.06 -2.25
C GLY A 28 5.64 -9.19 -2.94
N ILE A 29 5.07 -8.24 -2.20
CA ILE A 29 4.01 -7.36 -2.67
C ILE A 29 4.56 -5.94 -2.75
N PHE A 30 4.38 -5.32 -3.92
CA PHE A 30 4.85 -3.97 -4.18
C PHE A 30 3.67 -3.03 -4.42
N LEU A 31 3.52 -2.03 -3.56
CA LEU A 31 2.54 -0.96 -3.70
C LEU A 31 3.20 0.25 -4.37
N SER A 32 2.93 0.43 -5.66
CA SER A 32 3.49 1.52 -6.44
C SER A 32 2.90 2.88 -6.06
N ASN A 33 3.53 3.95 -6.56
CA ASN A 33 2.88 5.26 -6.60
C ASN A 33 1.66 5.22 -7.54
N GLY A 34 0.70 6.11 -7.29
CA GLY A 34 -0.45 6.29 -8.16
C GLY A 34 -0.99 7.73 -8.04
N PRO A 35 -1.62 8.27 -9.09
CA PRO A 35 -2.35 9.52 -9.00
C PRO A 35 -3.66 9.27 -8.25
N GLY A 36 -3.90 9.96 -7.13
CA GLY A 36 -5.16 9.83 -6.42
C GLY A 36 -5.08 10.23 -4.96
N ASP A 37 -6.22 10.66 -4.45
CA ASP A 37 -6.44 10.94 -3.03
C ASP A 37 -6.62 9.60 -2.29
N PRO A 38 -5.85 9.30 -1.23
CA PRO A 38 -5.99 8.02 -0.51
C PRO A 38 -7.30 7.85 0.27
N ALA A 39 -8.12 8.90 0.34
CA ALA A 39 -9.34 8.95 1.14
C ALA A 39 -10.47 7.95 0.77
N PRO A 40 -10.65 7.48 -0.49
CA PRO A 40 -11.66 6.47 -0.85
C PRO A 40 -11.05 5.11 -1.22
N CYS A 41 -9.87 4.77 -0.70
CA CYS A 41 -9.16 3.54 -1.05
C CYS A 41 -9.44 2.37 -0.08
N ASP A 42 -10.69 2.22 0.38
CA ASP A 42 -11.11 1.16 1.32
C ASP A 42 -10.79 -0.25 0.81
N TYR A 43 -10.88 -0.46 -0.50
CA TYR A 43 -10.53 -1.72 -1.15
C TYR A 43 -9.04 -2.05 -1.00
N ALA A 44 -8.17 -1.04 -1.14
CA ALA A 44 -6.72 -1.20 -1.04
C ALA A 44 -6.32 -1.40 0.43
N ILE A 45 -6.90 -0.65 1.36
CA ILE A 45 -6.66 -0.80 2.80
C ILE A 45 -7.06 -2.21 3.25
N THR A 46 -8.24 -2.68 2.84
CA THR A 46 -8.71 -4.05 3.16
C THR A 46 -7.78 -5.12 2.59
N ALA A 47 -7.28 -4.92 1.36
CA ALA A 47 -6.34 -5.85 0.75
C ALA A 47 -4.99 -5.85 1.48
N ILE A 48 -4.48 -4.67 1.85
CA ILE A 48 -3.23 -4.51 2.60
C ILE A 48 -3.31 -5.15 3.98
N GLN A 49 -4.42 -4.98 4.70
CA GLN A 49 -4.62 -5.65 5.98
C GLN A 49 -4.50 -7.17 5.86
N LYS A 50 -5.09 -7.76 4.81
CA LYS A 50 -4.94 -9.19 4.53
C LYS A 50 -3.50 -9.59 4.18
N PHE A 51 -2.76 -8.73 3.47
CA PHE A 51 -1.35 -8.99 3.19
C PHE A 51 -0.49 -8.91 4.45
N LEU A 52 -0.78 -7.98 5.37
CA LEU A 52 -0.10 -7.84 6.65
C LEU A 52 -0.35 -9.02 7.61
N GLU A 53 -1.44 -9.77 7.41
CA GLU A 53 -1.69 -11.04 8.12
C GLU A 53 -0.81 -12.19 7.60
N THR A 54 -0.09 -11.99 6.49
CA THR A 54 0.82 -13.01 5.91
C THR A 54 2.29 -12.69 6.20
N ASP A 55 3.15 -13.71 6.09
CA ASP A 55 4.61 -13.53 6.17
C ASP A 55 5.25 -12.98 4.87
N ILE A 56 4.43 -12.53 3.91
CA ILE A 56 4.91 -12.03 2.63
C ILE A 56 5.38 -10.57 2.80
N PRO A 57 6.62 -10.22 2.41
CA PRO A 57 7.11 -8.87 2.54
C PRO A 57 6.32 -7.88 1.67
N VAL A 58 5.77 -6.84 2.29
CA VAL A 58 5.05 -5.75 1.63
C VAL A 58 5.93 -4.51 1.58
N PHE A 59 6.09 -3.90 0.41
CA PHE A 59 6.86 -2.68 0.22
C PHE A 59 6.04 -1.63 -0.52
N GLY A 60 5.90 -0.43 0.05
CA GLY A 60 5.13 0.66 -0.53
C GLY A 60 5.94 1.93 -0.76
N ILE A 61 5.74 2.58 -1.91
CA ILE A 61 6.36 3.87 -2.24
C ILE A 61 5.29 4.96 -2.40
N CYS A 62 5.53 6.14 -1.81
CA CYS A 62 4.65 7.31 -1.91
C CYS A 62 3.21 6.99 -1.43
N LEU A 63 2.24 6.90 -2.34
CA LEU A 63 0.87 6.50 -2.01
C LEU A 63 0.82 5.11 -1.34
N GLY A 64 1.65 4.16 -1.78
CA GLY A 64 1.73 2.83 -1.18
C GLY A 64 2.18 2.85 0.28
N HIS A 65 3.04 3.82 0.67
CA HIS A 65 3.45 3.98 2.06
C HIS A 65 2.31 4.56 2.93
N GLN A 66 1.54 5.51 2.39
CA GLN A 66 0.38 6.08 3.09
C GLN A 66 -0.71 5.02 3.31
N LEU A 67 -0.95 4.15 2.32
CA LEU A 67 -1.90 3.06 2.43
C LEU A 67 -1.43 1.98 3.42
N LEU A 68 -0.12 1.70 3.47
CA LEU A 68 0.45 0.80 4.47
C LEU A 68 0.22 1.35 5.89
N ALA A 69 0.52 2.63 6.11
CA ALA A 69 0.29 3.31 7.38
C ALA A 69 -1.20 3.39 7.77
N ALA A 70 -2.12 3.41 6.80
CA ALA A 70 -3.56 3.35 7.05
C ALA A 70 -4.05 1.91 7.33
N GLY A 71 -3.40 0.90 6.76
CA GLY A 71 -3.73 -0.52 6.95
C GLY A 71 -3.21 -1.06 8.28
N GLU A 72 -2.00 -0.67 8.69
CA GLU A 72 -1.49 -0.86 10.04
C GLU A 72 -2.31 0.01 11.00
N ARG A 73 -3.26 -0.59 11.74
CA ARG A 73 -4.12 0.11 12.70
C ARG A 73 -3.31 0.94 13.71
N CYS A 74 -3.08 2.21 13.39
CA CYS A 74 -2.61 3.22 14.34
C CYS A 74 -3.61 4.38 14.28
N GLU A 75 -4.65 4.32 15.12
CA GLU A 75 -5.62 5.43 15.28
C GLU A 75 -4.92 6.76 15.62
N ASP A 76 -3.74 6.69 16.24
CA ASP A 76 -2.93 7.87 16.57
C ASP A 76 -2.24 8.51 15.34
N CYS A 77 -1.81 7.74 14.34
CA CYS A 77 -1.11 8.29 13.16
C CYS A 77 -2.06 8.82 12.06
N GLN A 78 -3.32 8.37 12.01
CA GLN A 78 -4.28 8.88 11.01
C GLN A 78 -4.50 10.40 11.14
N ASN A 79 -4.48 10.91 12.38
CA ASN A 79 -4.60 12.33 12.64
C ASN A 79 -3.37 13.15 12.22
N GLU A 80 -2.17 12.58 12.16
CA GLU A 80 -0.94 13.31 11.79
C GLU A 80 -0.62 13.31 10.29
N ILE A 81 -1.10 12.30 9.55
CA ILE A 81 -0.91 12.19 8.09
C ILE A 81 -1.90 13.10 7.34
N TRP A 82 -3.13 13.24 7.83
CA TRP A 82 -4.21 13.98 7.18
C TRP A 82 -4.61 15.30 7.86
N SER A 83 -3.89 15.72 8.91
CA SER A 83 -4.15 17.01 9.55
C SER A 83 -3.82 18.17 8.59
N PRO A 84 -4.73 19.16 8.44
CA PRO A 84 -4.48 20.38 7.65
C PRO A 84 -3.29 21.22 8.12
N ARG A 85 -2.65 20.88 9.24
CA ARG A 85 -1.57 21.65 9.88
C ARG A 85 -0.18 21.46 9.27
N ARG A 86 -0.07 20.88 8.08
CA ARG A 86 1.20 20.80 7.31
C ARG A 86 1.29 21.83 6.18
N GLN A 87 0.78 23.05 6.38
CA GLN A 87 1.29 24.19 5.62
C GLN A 87 2.55 24.70 6.33
N PRO A 88 3.70 24.83 5.64
CA PRO A 88 4.89 25.39 6.26
C PRO A 88 4.63 26.87 6.49
N SER A 89 4.45 27.28 7.75
CA SER A 89 4.66 28.66 8.15
C SER A 89 6.14 28.96 7.94
N GLY A 90 6.43 29.98 7.14
CA GLY A 90 7.78 30.52 6.96
C GLY A 90 8.40 31.05 8.25
#